data_AF-A0A9D7UNL0-F1
#
_entry.id   AF-A0A9D7UNL0-F1
#
_cell.length_a   1.000
_cell.length_b   1.000
_cell.length_c   1.000
_cell.angle_alpha   90.00
_cell.angle_beta   90.00
_cell.angle_gamma   90.00
#
_symmetry.space_group_name_H-M   'P 1'
#
loop_
_entity.id
_entity.type
_entity.pdbx_description
1 polymer ?
#
loop_
_entity_poly.entity_id
_entity_poly.type
_entity_poly.pdbx_seq_one_letter_code
_entity_poly.pdbx_strand_id
1 'polypeptide(L)' 'GGNSGDQKRTVTPRQARDDGASVLVVGRPITKADSPDDAARAIVGTL' A
#
# COMPACT_ATOMS: atom_id res chain seq x y z
N GLY A 1 0.48 3.31 11.61
CA GLY A 1 -0.81 3.84 11.14
C GLY A 1 -0.53 4.88 10.08
N GLY A 2 -0.72 4.52 8.81
CA GLY A 2 -0.48 5.44 7.68
C GLY A 2 -1.55 6.52 7.67
N ASN A 3 -1.11 7.76 7.52
CA ASN A 3 -1.94 8.95 7.60
C ASN A 3 -2.98 8.94 6.47
N SER A 4 -4.21 8.56 6.79
CA SER A 4 -5.37 8.58 5.90
C SER A 4 -5.69 10.04 5.54
N GLY A 5 -5.05 10.55 4.50
CA GLY A 5 -5.40 11.86 3.91
C GLY A 5 -6.76 11.80 3.20
N ASP A 6 -6.89 12.60 2.14
CA ASP A 6 -7.94 12.64 1.11
C ASP A 6 -8.36 11.30 0.46
N GLN A 7 -7.82 10.17 0.90
CA GLN A 7 -8.09 8.84 0.37
C GLN A 7 -9.48 8.36 0.83
N LYS A 8 -10.51 8.71 0.04
CA LYS A 8 -11.95 8.48 0.33
C LYS A 8 -12.36 7.02 0.56
N ARG A 9 -11.62 6.04 0.02
CA ARG A 9 -11.73 4.60 0.32
C ARG A 9 -10.34 3.99 0.32
N THR A 10 -9.96 3.34 1.41
CA THR A 10 -8.68 2.63 1.56
C THR A 10 -8.96 1.21 2.04
N VAL A 11 -8.39 0.24 1.32
CA VAL A 11 -8.33 -1.17 1.76
C VAL A 11 -6.85 -1.53 1.90
N THR A 12 -6.57 -2.57 2.69
CA THR A 12 -5.18 -3.05 2.82
C THR A 12 -4.73 -3.71 1.50
N PRO A 13 -3.42 -3.76 1.22
CA PRO A 13 -2.89 -4.47 0.06
C PRO A 13 -3.35 -5.94 -0.03
N ARG A 14 -3.45 -6.64 1.10
CA ARG A 14 -3.98 -8.00 1.19
C ARG A 14 -5.46 -8.07 0.78
N GLN A 15 -6.30 -7.21 1.36
CA GLN A 15 -7.72 -7.19 1.02
C GLN A 15 -7.94 -6.91 -0.47
N ALA A 16 -7.16 -6.00 -1.06
CA ALA A 16 -7.26 -5.72 -2.49
C ALA A 16 -6.96 -6.96 -3.35
N ARG A 17 -6.01 -7.82 -2.95
CA ARG A 17 -5.74 -9.10 -3.65
C ARG A 17 -6.87 -10.09 -3.47
N ASP A 18 -7.38 -10.22 -2.26
CA ASP A 18 -8.49 -11.13 -1.94
C ASP A 18 -9.77 -10.72 -2.70
N ASP A 19 -9.96 -9.42 -2.92
CA ASP A 19 -11.03 -8.84 -3.75
C ASP A 19 -10.78 -9.01 -5.28
N GLY A 20 -9.66 -9.64 -5.67
CA GLY A 20 -9.34 -9.98 -7.06
C GLY A 20 -8.50 -8.96 -7.82
N ALA A 21 -7.83 -8.01 -7.15
CA ALA A 21 -6.96 -7.05 -7.82
C ALA A 21 -5.71 -7.73 -8.40
N SER A 22 -5.57 -7.70 -9.73
CA SER A 22 -4.37 -8.19 -10.43
C SER A 22 -3.16 -7.25 -10.31
N VAL A 23 -3.41 -5.97 -10.02
CA VAL A 23 -2.37 -4.92 -9.89
C VAL A 23 -2.71 -4.00 -8.73
N LEU A 24 -1.70 -3.69 -7.91
CA LEU A 24 -1.80 -2.73 -6.81
C LEU A 24 -0.98 -1.49 -7.13
N VAL A 25 -1.62 -0.32 -7.22
CA VAL A 25 -0.93 0.97 -7.38
C VAL A 25 -0.75 1.60 -6.01
N VAL A 26 0.50 1.69 -5.55
CA VAL A 26 0.85 2.29 -4.26
C VAL A 26 1.69 3.55 -4.50
N GLY A 27 1.12 4.71 -4.16
CA GLY A 27 1.79 6.01 -4.30
C GLY A 27 2.49 6.47 -3.02
N ARG A 28 1.86 7.41 -2.30
CA ARG A 28 2.43 8.09 -1.12
C ARG A 28 3.06 7.17 -0.06
N PRO A 29 2.49 5.99 0.28
CA PRO A 29 3.12 5.11 1.26
C PRO A 29 4.54 4.67 0.90
N ILE A 30 4.88 4.62 -0.40
CA ILE A 30 6.23 4.28 -0.87
C ILE A 30 7.03 5.57 -1.13
N THR A 31 6.46 6.52 -1.90
CA THR A 31 7.22 7.70 -2.36
C THR A 31 7.55 8.72 -1.27
N LYS A 32 6.88 8.66 -0.12
CA LYS A 32 7.14 9.54 1.04
C LYS A 32 7.77 8.81 2.23
N ALA A 33 8.15 7.54 2.08
CA ALA A 33 8.85 6.81 3.12
C ALA A 33 10.33 7.23 3.18
N ASP A 34 10.93 7.18 4.36
CA ASP A 34 12.36 7.46 4.54
C ASP A 34 13.22 6.46 3.75
N SER A 35 12.77 5.20 3.69
CA SER A 35 13.34 4.15 2.85
C SER A 35 12.27 3.58 1.91
N PRO A 36 12.17 4.07 0.65
CA PRO A 36 11.17 3.60 -0.30
C PRO A 36 11.28 2.09 -0.65
N ASP A 37 12.50 1.56 -0.73
CA ASP A 37 12.73 0.12 -1.00
C ASP A 37 12.18 -0.74 0.14
N ASP A 38 12.51 -0.40 1.38
CA ASP A 38 12.02 -1.11 2.58
C ASP A 38 10.50 -1.03 2.68
N ALA A 39 9.91 0.14 2.40
CA ALA A 39 8.46 0.33 2.38
C ALA A 39 7.77 -0.56 1.33
N ALA A 40 8.33 -0.63 0.12
CA ALA A 40 7.83 -1.50 -0.94
C ALA A 40 7.93 -2.99 -0.55
N ARG A 41 9.07 -3.42 0.00
CA ARG A 41 9.27 -4.80 0.48
C ARG A 41 8.32 -5.17 1.60
N ALA A 42 8.11 -4.27 2.56
CA ALA A 42 7.17 -4.49 3.66
C ALA A 42 5.75 -4.71 3.14
N ILE A 43 5.31 -3.91 2.17
CA ILE A 43 3.99 -4.06 1.54
C ILE A 43 3.87 -5.42 0.85
N VAL A 44 4.86 -5.80 0.04
CA VAL A 44 4.87 -7.10 -0.65
C VAL A 44 4.86 -8.26 0.35
N GLY A 45 5.59 -8.15 1.47
CA GLY A 45 5.60 -9.15 2.53
C GLY A 45 4.25 -9.33 3.26
N THR A 46 3.32 -8.38 3.13
CA THR A 46 1.96 -8.50 3.72
C THR A 46 0.93 -9.15 2.79
N LEU A 47 1.27 -9.41 1.53
CA LEU A 47 0.41 -10.04 0.53
C LEU A 47 0.27 -11.55 0.75
#